data_AF-A0A1V5PV61-F1
#
_entry.id   AF-A0A1V5PV61-F1
#
_cell.length_a   1.000
_cell.length_b   1.000
_cell.length_c   1.000
_cell.angle_alpha   90.00
_cell.angle_beta   90.00
_cell.angle_gamma   90.00
#
_symmetry.space_group_name_H-M   'P 1'
#
loop_
_entity.id
_entity.type
_entity.pdbx_description
1 polymer ?
#
loop_
_entity_poly.entity_id
_entity_poly.type
_entity_poly.pdbx_seq_one_letter_code
_entity_poly.pdbx_strand_id
1 'polypeptide(L)'
;MTSDKIDRCAEISMYYHASKIYNYLRGLYKDIDSTGKFYLQNNDAERPLNVIGNFQMPDTSDLQALMSGTAKLVPMDNAFFSQDNPSIGDLLSQFGVKGDLLVFGQGTKGDFGYDGDVIYHEFGHATIYTAGIVGMEFTDKYGISNEPGSVHEGIADTFAFLMTDNTCTGEYASEAIVKWAQSQGGMVEMDKEGDFYCMRTALNEYTVFEDFIGEVHWDGQPLLAANWAIYKLIKGSDTDTQIHRDNLTKLVLKTLYSIGSADASFKLWADTFMDEVGKDDNFKGKKSDIEKILNDRNFFEEKRARSANETVKTTYIGAGGTASEDDPMGGGGGGIPISEDGEDINVGPSYLQFYFDVPENAEKDGLSITASVAADSSSSMIGGIGGGGAPVVEVYYRKGSPVEYVTGEESMKTEVLKDGKVEADGTGSIKNWGIAGVEKGTRYYFQFINTAAAAGVITNIKVASADVKEEVSDEDTDSETVDEEISMEDDLLPDEEQDQKKDKSSGCSLTF
;
A
#
# COMPACT_ATOMS: atom_id res chain seq x y z
N MET A 1 21.65 14.03 -24.16
CA MET A 1 20.77 13.13 -24.93
C MET A 1 21.62 12.43 -25.97
N THR A 2 21.74 11.10 -25.94
CA THR A 2 22.02 10.39 -27.18
C THR A 2 20.68 10.25 -27.90
N SER A 3 20.63 10.57 -29.18
CA SER A 3 19.45 10.50 -30.08
C SER A 3 18.81 9.11 -30.20
N ASP A 4 19.31 8.14 -29.44
CA ASP A 4 19.18 6.71 -29.72
C ASP A 4 18.27 6.01 -28.70
N LYS A 5 17.60 6.77 -27.81
CA LYS A 5 16.75 6.23 -26.74
C LYS A 5 15.32 6.79 -26.66
N ILE A 6 14.92 7.73 -27.53
CA ILE A 6 13.48 8.03 -27.65
C ILE A 6 12.86 6.79 -28.27
N ASP A 7 12.00 6.11 -27.53
CA ASP A 7 11.40 4.92 -28.06
C ASP A 7 10.24 5.29 -28.97
N ARG A 8 10.53 5.28 -30.28
CA ARG A 8 9.73 5.95 -31.31
C ARG A 8 8.35 5.35 -31.51
N CYS A 9 8.11 4.17 -30.96
CA CYS A 9 6.84 3.45 -31.11
C CYS A 9 6.03 3.39 -29.80
N ALA A 10 6.53 3.92 -28.68
CA ALA A 10 5.80 3.89 -27.40
C ALA A 10 4.47 4.66 -27.54
N GLU A 11 4.50 5.86 -28.14
CA GLU A 11 3.30 6.66 -28.45
C GLU A 11 2.27 5.91 -29.31
N ILE A 12 2.75 5.12 -30.29
CA ILE A 12 1.87 4.33 -31.16
C ILE A 12 1.21 3.19 -30.37
N SER A 13 2.00 2.48 -29.54
CA SER A 13 1.53 1.41 -28.67
C SER A 13 0.47 1.93 -27.69
N MET A 14 0.78 2.98 -26.93
CA MET A 14 -0.15 3.55 -25.97
C MET A 14 -1.42 4.08 -26.63
N TYR A 15 -1.31 4.79 -27.76
CA TYR A 15 -2.50 5.25 -28.48
C TYR A 15 -3.38 4.07 -28.91
N TYR A 16 -2.80 3.01 -29.46
CA TYR A 16 -3.53 1.82 -29.88
C TYR A 16 -4.24 1.15 -28.70
N HIS A 17 -3.52 0.88 -27.60
CA HIS A 17 -4.07 0.17 -26.44
C HIS A 17 -5.11 1.01 -25.67
N ALA A 18 -4.84 2.29 -25.40
CA ALA A 18 -5.79 3.19 -24.77
C ALA A 18 -7.06 3.37 -25.62
N SER A 19 -6.92 3.53 -26.94
CA SER A 19 -8.07 3.58 -27.85
C SER A 19 -8.86 2.27 -27.87
N LYS A 20 -8.17 1.12 -27.80
CA LYS A 20 -8.80 -0.19 -27.82
C LYS A 20 -9.68 -0.42 -26.59
N ILE A 21 -9.16 -0.17 -25.38
CA ILE A 21 -9.96 -0.33 -24.16
C ILE A 21 -11.08 0.72 -24.07
N TYR A 22 -10.81 1.97 -24.46
CA TYR A 22 -11.85 3.01 -24.50
C TYR A 22 -13.02 2.62 -25.40
N ASN A 23 -12.75 2.16 -26.62
CA ASN A 23 -13.78 1.71 -27.56
C ASN A 23 -14.52 0.45 -27.06
N TYR A 24 -13.79 -0.46 -26.43
CA TYR A 24 -14.37 -1.67 -25.85
C TYR A 24 -15.37 -1.34 -24.74
N LEU A 25 -14.98 -0.55 -23.73
CA LEU A 25 -15.85 -0.15 -22.62
C LEU A 25 -17.06 0.66 -23.12
N ARG A 26 -16.84 1.61 -24.05
CA ARG A 26 -17.94 2.34 -24.72
C ARG A 26 -18.93 1.42 -25.40
N GLY A 27 -18.45 0.35 -26.04
CA GLY A 27 -19.28 -0.63 -26.73
C GLY A 27 -20.19 -1.42 -25.81
N LEU A 28 -19.75 -1.69 -24.57
CA LEU A 28 -20.51 -2.42 -23.56
C LEU A 28 -21.48 -1.55 -22.77
N TYR A 29 -21.15 -0.25 -22.61
CA TYR A 29 -21.88 0.63 -21.70
C TYR A 29 -23.35 0.86 -22.05
N LYS A 30 -23.72 0.70 -23.32
CA LYS A 30 -25.12 0.68 -23.78
C LYS A 30 -26.00 -0.34 -23.05
N ASP A 31 -25.39 -1.39 -22.50
CA ASP A 31 -26.07 -2.47 -21.77
C ASP A 31 -26.00 -2.27 -20.23
N ILE A 32 -25.35 -1.21 -19.77
CA ILE A 32 -25.09 -0.94 -18.34
C ILE A 32 -25.93 0.25 -17.86
N ASP A 33 -25.90 1.35 -18.61
CA ASP A 33 -26.65 2.55 -18.29
C ASP A 33 -27.64 2.94 -19.41
N SER A 34 -28.80 3.45 -18.98
CA SER A 34 -29.90 3.82 -19.86
C SER A 34 -29.59 5.00 -20.80
N THR A 35 -28.61 5.85 -20.47
CA THR A 35 -28.14 6.90 -21.39
C THR A 35 -27.30 6.30 -22.53
N GLY A 36 -26.75 5.11 -22.31
CA GLY A 36 -25.87 4.38 -23.22
C GLY A 36 -24.56 5.09 -23.54
N LYS A 37 -24.16 6.08 -22.73
CA LYS A 37 -22.95 6.89 -22.95
C LYS A 37 -21.94 6.64 -21.84
N PHE A 38 -20.91 5.86 -22.14
CA PHE A 38 -19.71 5.83 -21.32
C PHE A 38 -19.03 7.20 -21.37
N TYR A 39 -18.58 7.66 -20.22
CA TYR A 39 -17.76 8.83 -20.06
C TYR A 39 -16.65 8.52 -19.06
N LEU A 40 -15.59 9.33 -19.09
CA LEU A 40 -14.65 9.46 -17.98
C LEU A 40 -14.89 10.83 -17.35
N GLN A 41 -14.77 10.94 -16.03
CA GLN A 41 -15.21 12.11 -15.26
C GLN A 41 -14.64 13.44 -15.75
N ASN A 42 -13.35 13.50 -16.12
CA ASN A 42 -12.70 14.70 -16.67
C ASN A 42 -12.28 14.53 -18.13
N ASN A 43 -13.11 13.88 -18.95
CA ASN A 43 -12.84 13.69 -20.37
C ASN A 43 -13.89 14.38 -21.25
N ASP A 44 -13.58 15.60 -21.68
CA ASP A 44 -14.38 16.40 -22.60
C ASP A 44 -13.51 17.07 -23.68
N ALA A 45 -14.13 17.87 -24.57
CA ALA A 45 -13.41 18.50 -25.68
C ALA A 45 -12.35 19.53 -25.22
N GLU A 46 -12.49 20.08 -24.02
CA GLU A 46 -11.55 21.04 -23.42
C GLU A 46 -10.56 20.37 -22.47
N ARG A 47 -10.87 19.15 -22.02
CA ARG A 47 -10.09 18.30 -21.10
C ARG A 47 -10.03 16.87 -21.64
N PRO A 48 -9.26 16.58 -22.70
CA PRO A 48 -9.17 15.22 -23.22
C PRO A 48 -8.36 14.33 -22.27
N LEU A 49 -8.61 13.02 -22.28
CA LEU A 49 -7.68 12.06 -21.68
C LEU A 49 -6.33 12.12 -22.41
N ASN A 50 -5.27 12.52 -21.71
CA ASN A 50 -3.91 12.57 -22.27
C ASN A 50 -3.18 11.27 -21.97
N VAL A 51 -2.40 10.80 -22.94
CA VAL A 51 -1.58 9.59 -22.81
C VAL A 51 -0.13 9.99 -23.09
N ILE A 52 0.69 9.98 -22.06
CA ILE A 52 2.04 10.55 -22.05
C ILE A 52 3.06 9.41 -22.01
N GLY A 53 3.88 9.30 -23.05
CA GLY A 53 4.96 8.31 -23.13
C GLY A 53 6.34 8.89 -22.90
N ASN A 54 7.33 8.01 -22.81
CA ASN A 54 8.74 8.38 -22.60
C ASN A 54 8.92 9.33 -21.39
N PHE A 55 8.08 9.21 -20.35
CA PHE A 55 8.12 10.14 -19.24
C PHE A 55 9.41 9.97 -18.43
N GLN A 56 10.02 11.10 -18.07
CA GLN A 56 11.26 11.18 -17.32
C GLN A 56 11.11 12.18 -16.18
N MET A 57 11.82 11.96 -15.08
CA MET A 57 11.79 12.83 -13.92
C MET A 57 13.15 13.51 -13.72
N PRO A 58 13.20 14.69 -13.07
CA PRO A 58 14.45 15.24 -12.59
C PRO A 58 15.15 14.25 -11.64
N ASP A 59 16.45 14.10 -11.81
CA ASP A 59 17.30 13.32 -10.91
C ASP A 59 17.34 14.00 -9.54
N THR A 60 16.77 13.34 -8.53
CA THR A 60 16.67 13.85 -7.17
C THR A 60 17.91 13.56 -6.32
N SER A 61 18.87 12.78 -6.84
CA SER A 61 20.09 12.41 -6.10
C SER A 61 21.04 13.58 -5.88
N ASP A 62 20.95 14.63 -6.70
CA ASP A 62 21.68 15.89 -6.55
C ASP A 62 20.71 17.02 -6.20
N LEU A 63 20.49 17.21 -4.90
CA LEU A 63 19.58 18.23 -4.38
C LEU A 63 19.98 19.65 -4.82
N GLN A 64 21.28 19.92 -5.00
CA GLN A 64 21.74 21.22 -5.48
C GLN A 64 21.38 21.42 -6.96
N ALA A 65 21.54 20.39 -7.79
CA ALA A 65 21.10 20.43 -9.19
C ALA A 65 19.56 20.57 -9.28
N LEU A 66 18.82 19.88 -8.43
CA LEU A 66 17.35 19.98 -8.36
C LEU A 66 16.91 21.41 -8.00
N MET A 67 17.41 21.97 -6.89
CA MET A 67 17.07 23.32 -6.43
C MET A 67 17.49 24.43 -7.42
N SER A 68 18.56 24.20 -8.20
CA SER A 68 19.02 25.15 -9.21
C SER A 68 18.35 24.98 -10.58
N GLY A 69 17.44 23.99 -10.73
CA GLY A 69 16.79 23.69 -12.01
C GLY A 69 17.74 23.13 -13.08
N THR A 70 18.87 22.55 -12.66
CA THR A 70 19.89 21.97 -13.55
C THR A 70 20.01 20.44 -13.47
N ALA A 71 19.14 19.81 -12.67
CA ALA A 71 19.04 18.36 -12.57
C ALA A 71 18.85 17.74 -13.96
N LYS A 72 19.53 16.62 -14.19
CA LYS A 72 19.34 15.83 -15.41
C LYS A 72 17.99 15.14 -15.34
N LEU A 73 17.40 14.86 -16.49
CA LEU A 73 16.26 13.95 -16.56
C LEU A 73 16.75 12.50 -16.55
N VAL A 74 16.11 11.67 -15.73
CA VAL A 74 16.32 10.23 -15.63
C VAL A 74 15.03 9.50 -16.01
N PRO A 75 15.13 8.29 -16.59
CA PRO A 75 13.96 7.48 -16.88
C PRO A 75 13.17 7.19 -15.59
N MET A 76 11.84 7.23 -15.68
CA MET A 76 10.96 6.77 -14.61
C MET A 76 10.68 5.28 -14.83
N ASP A 77 10.95 4.44 -13.83
CA ASP A 77 10.60 3.01 -13.83
C ASP A 77 9.19 2.80 -13.26
N ASN A 78 8.19 3.48 -13.85
CA ASN A 78 6.79 3.34 -13.45
C ASN A 78 5.81 3.74 -14.57
N ALA A 79 4.53 3.45 -14.35
CA ALA A 79 3.39 4.13 -14.99
C ALA A 79 2.38 4.55 -13.91
N PHE A 80 1.54 5.54 -14.21
CA PHE A 80 0.47 5.94 -13.30
C PHE A 80 -0.65 6.71 -14.01
N PHE A 81 -1.85 6.61 -13.45
CA PHE A 81 -2.97 7.51 -13.71
C PHE A 81 -2.89 8.74 -12.80
N SER A 82 -3.17 9.91 -13.36
CA SER A 82 -3.32 11.16 -12.60
C SER A 82 -4.59 11.87 -13.03
N GLN A 83 -5.46 12.13 -12.06
CA GLN A 83 -6.64 12.96 -12.24
C GLN A 83 -6.26 14.44 -12.48
N ASP A 84 -7.10 15.17 -13.22
CA ASP A 84 -6.88 16.57 -13.62
C ASP A 84 -6.47 17.50 -12.45
N ASN A 85 -6.94 17.25 -11.22
CA ASN A 85 -6.58 18.00 -10.01
C ASN A 85 -6.91 17.22 -8.71
N PRO A 86 -6.12 17.29 -7.62
CA PRO A 86 -4.77 17.85 -7.48
C PRO A 86 -3.71 16.77 -7.74
N SER A 87 -2.62 17.08 -8.47
CA SER A 87 -1.38 16.26 -8.60
C SER A 87 -0.53 16.76 -9.80
N ILE A 88 0.14 15.86 -10.54
CA ILE A 88 0.92 16.20 -11.74
C ILE A 88 0.05 16.87 -12.83
N GLY A 89 -1.28 16.66 -12.81
CA GLY A 89 -2.23 17.43 -13.61
C GLY A 89 -2.06 18.93 -13.45
N ASP A 90 -1.96 19.43 -12.20
CA ASP A 90 -1.73 20.86 -11.94
C ASP A 90 -0.36 21.32 -12.43
N LEU A 91 0.68 20.50 -12.23
CA LEU A 91 2.03 20.79 -12.74
C LEU A 91 2.05 20.89 -14.26
N LEU A 92 1.29 20.05 -14.97
CA LEU A 92 1.27 20.03 -16.43
C LEU A 92 0.26 21.02 -17.02
N SER A 93 -0.73 21.46 -16.22
CA SER A 93 -1.69 22.50 -16.60
C SER A 93 -1.02 23.83 -16.96
N GLN A 94 0.10 24.16 -16.30
CA GLN A 94 0.89 25.35 -16.62
C GLN A 94 1.53 25.29 -18.03
N PHE A 95 1.65 24.08 -18.58
CA PHE A 95 2.12 23.82 -19.95
C PHE A 95 0.98 23.56 -20.93
N GLY A 96 -0.28 23.74 -20.51
CA GLY A 96 -1.47 23.61 -21.34
C GLY A 96 -2.01 22.19 -21.50
N VAL A 97 -1.49 21.21 -20.74
CA VAL A 97 -2.06 19.86 -20.66
C VAL A 97 -3.21 19.88 -19.66
N LYS A 98 -4.41 19.47 -20.06
CA LYS A 98 -5.62 19.51 -19.22
C LYS A 98 -6.36 18.19 -19.31
N GLY A 99 -7.13 17.85 -18.27
CA GLY A 99 -7.85 16.60 -18.16
C GLY A 99 -7.00 15.51 -17.51
N ASP A 100 -7.60 14.34 -17.33
CA ASP A 100 -6.92 13.20 -16.73
C ASP A 100 -5.74 12.72 -17.61
N LEU A 101 -4.75 12.10 -16.98
CA LEU A 101 -3.49 11.70 -17.57
C LEU A 101 -3.23 10.22 -17.33
N LEU A 102 -2.78 9.52 -18.36
CA LEU A 102 -2.10 8.23 -18.25
C LEU A 102 -0.63 8.48 -18.57
N VAL A 103 0.26 8.29 -17.60
CA VAL A 103 1.68 8.63 -17.71
C VAL A 103 2.51 7.35 -17.67
N PHE A 104 3.33 7.15 -18.69
CA PHE A 104 4.18 5.97 -18.85
C PHE A 104 5.63 6.39 -18.88
N GLY A 105 6.38 5.90 -17.91
CA GLY A 105 7.80 6.12 -17.79
C GLY A 105 8.58 5.49 -18.94
N GLN A 106 9.63 6.19 -19.37
CA GLN A 106 10.57 5.65 -20.34
C GLN A 106 11.23 4.35 -19.84
N GLY A 107 11.30 4.16 -18.52
CA GLY A 107 12.00 3.06 -17.88
C GLY A 107 13.50 3.04 -18.12
N THR A 108 14.23 2.52 -17.14
CA THR A 108 15.69 2.41 -17.20
C THR A 108 16.11 1.40 -18.28
N LYS A 109 15.31 0.35 -18.49
CA LYS A 109 15.57 -0.71 -19.49
C LYS A 109 14.40 -1.06 -20.42
N GLY A 110 13.16 -0.74 -20.06
CA GLY A 110 11.99 -1.01 -20.90
C GLY A 110 10.96 0.10 -20.72
N ASP A 111 10.46 0.64 -21.83
CA ASP A 111 9.46 1.71 -21.79
C ASP A 111 8.09 1.13 -21.49
N PHE A 112 7.47 1.62 -20.41
CA PHE A 112 6.20 1.11 -19.90
C PHE A 112 5.07 1.29 -20.93
N GLY A 113 5.23 2.20 -21.89
CA GLY A 113 4.29 2.40 -23.01
C GLY A 113 4.27 1.25 -24.03
N TYR A 114 5.16 0.26 -23.93
CA TYR A 114 5.05 -0.97 -24.74
C TYR A 114 4.23 -2.08 -24.11
N ASP A 115 3.96 -1.99 -22.81
CA ASP A 115 3.26 -3.05 -22.11
C ASP A 115 1.76 -2.78 -22.13
N GLY A 116 1.05 -3.53 -22.98
CA GLY A 116 -0.37 -3.30 -23.23
C GLY A 116 -1.23 -3.50 -21.98
N ASP A 117 -0.83 -4.41 -21.11
CA ASP A 117 -1.45 -4.69 -19.82
C ASP A 117 -1.30 -3.53 -18.82
N VAL A 118 -0.12 -2.91 -18.71
CA VAL A 118 0.12 -1.70 -17.93
C VAL A 118 -0.78 -0.58 -18.47
N ILE A 119 -0.89 -0.41 -19.79
CA ILE A 119 -1.80 0.60 -20.36
C ILE A 119 -3.27 0.33 -20.00
N TYR A 120 -3.70 -0.92 -19.99
CA TYR A 120 -5.05 -1.29 -19.58
C TYR A 120 -5.28 -1.11 -18.07
N HIS A 121 -4.26 -1.39 -17.25
CA HIS A 121 -4.27 -1.14 -15.81
C HIS A 121 -4.43 0.36 -15.52
N GLU A 122 -3.60 1.22 -16.13
CA GLU A 122 -3.72 2.69 -15.95
C GLU A 122 -5.06 3.23 -16.43
N PHE A 123 -5.57 2.71 -17.55
CA PHE A 123 -6.90 3.06 -18.01
C PHE A 123 -8.00 2.57 -17.04
N GLY A 124 -7.76 1.44 -16.37
CA GLY A 124 -8.58 0.91 -15.28
C GLY A 124 -8.75 1.94 -14.17
N HIS A 125 -7.67 2.59 -13.73
CA HIS A 125 -7.76 3.67 -12.73
C HIS A 125 -8.70 4.80 -13.15
N ALA A 126 -8.59 5.29 -14.39
CA ALA A 126 -9.49 6.34 -14.89
C ALA A 126 -10.97 5.91 -14.86
N THR A 127 -11.23 4.62 -15.11
CA THR A 127 -12.58 4.04 -15.08
C THR A 127 -13.12 3.93 -13.65
N ILE A 128 -12.28 3.49 -12.72
CA ILE A 128 -12.63 3.33 -11.29
C ILE A 128 -12.84 4.69 -10.63
N TYR A 129 -11.96 5.64 -10.91
CA TYR A 129 -12.10 7.02 -10.47
C TYR A 129 -13.42 7.64 -10.94
N THR A 130 -13.80 7.41 -12.20
CA THR A 130 -15.09 7.87 -12.74
C THR A 130 -16.29 7.29 -12.00
N ALA A 131 -16.17 6.11 -11.41
CA ALA A 131 -17.22 5.50 -10.59
C ALA A 131 -17.25 6.03 -9.14
N GLY A 132 -16.26 6.83 -8.73
CA GLY A 132 -16.21 7.51 -7.43
C GLY A 132 -15.29 6.89 -6.38
N ILE A 133 -14.55 5.83 -6.72
CA ILE A 133 -13.52 5.26 -5.83
C ILE A 133 -12.22 6.03 -6.06
N VAL A 134 -11.83 6.85 -5.10
CA VAL A 134 -10.64 7.71 -5.22
C VAL A 134 -9.35 6.92 -4.94
N GLY A 135 -9.43 5.86 -4.14
CA GLY A 135 -8.25 5.05 -3.74
C GLY A 135 -7.41 5.68 -2.64
N MET A 136 -7.98 6.61 -1.87
CA MET A 136 -7.30 7.24 -0.74
C MET A 136 -7.52 6.45 0.55
N GLU A 137 -6.58 6.61 1.47
CA GLU A 137 -6.70 6.12 2.83
C GLU A 137 -7.89 6.77 3.55
N PHE A 138 -8.54 5.99 4.41
CA PHE A 138 -9.56 6.48 5.32
C PHE A 138 -9.33 5.93 6.72
N THR A 139 -9.93 6.55 7.73
CA THR A 139 -9.85 6.06 9.11
C THR A 139 -11.15 5.38 9.51
N ASP A 140 -11.04 4.23 10.17
CA ASP A 140 -12.15 3.51 10.79
C ASP A 140 -11.80 3.06 12.21
N LYS A 141 -12.67 2.23 12.79
CA LYS A 141 -12.47 1.71 14.15
C LYS A 141 -11.21 0.86 14.33
N TYR A 142 -10.52 0.42 13.28
CA TYR A 142 -9.28 -0.35 13.39
C TYR A 142 -8.02 0.48 13.06
N GLY A 143 -8.20 1.78 12.80
CA GLY A 143 -7.13 2.74 12.50
C GLY A 143 -7.20 3.23 11.07
N ILE A 144 -6.05 3.54 10.48
CA ILE A 144 -5.94 3.91 9.07
C ILE A 144 -6.13 2.65 8.23
N SER A 145 -6.96 2.74 7.19
CA SER A 145 -7.21 1.70 6.20
C SER A 145 -6.77 2.19 4.83
N ASN A 146 -6.01 1.34 4.13
CA ASN A 146 -5.64 1.56 2.73
C ASN A 146 -6.43 0.64 1.78
N GLU A 147 -7.47 -0.04 2.27
CA GLU A 147 -8.30 -0.94 1.48
C GLU A 147 -8.89 -0.30 0.21
N PRO A 148 -9.33 0.99 0.18
CA PRO A 148 -9.85 1.57 -1.05
C PRO A 148 -8.81 1.62 -2.15
N GLY A 149 -7.55 1.91 -1.80
CA GLY A 149 -6.43 1.84 -2.72
C GLY A 149 -6.19 0.40 -3.20
N SER A 150 -6.17 -0.58 -2.29
CA SER A 150 -6.00 -2.00 -2.65
C SER A 150 -7.12 -2.53 -3.56
N VAL A 151 -8.38 -2.16 -3.29
CA VAL A 151 -9.52 -2.49 -4.15
C VAL A 151 -9.38 -1.80 -5.51
N HIS A 152 -8.93 -0.53 -5.53
CA HIS A 152 -8.65 0.20 -6.75
C HIS A 152 -7.61 -0.53 -7.62
N GLU A 153 -6.46 -0.89 -7.06
CA GLU A 153 -5.39 -1.64 -7.74
C GLU A 153 -5.87 -3.00 -8.28
N GLY A 154 -6.57 -3.78 -7.45
CA GLY A 154 -7.07 -5.10 -7.85
C GLY A 154 -8.10 -5.05 -8.99
N ILE A 155 -8.91 -3.98 -9.07
CA ILE A 155 -9.83 -3.76 -10.19
C ILE A 155 -9.08 -3.26 -11.43
N ALA A 156 -8.04 -2.44 -11.28
CA ALA A 156 -7.20 -1.99 -12.40
C ALA A 156 -6.51 -3.19 -13.08
N ASP A 157 -5.91 -4.11 -12.30
CA ASP A 157 -5.39 -5.38 -12.82
C ASP A 157 -6.48 -6.26 -13.45
N THR A 158 -7.70 -6.20 -12.90
CA THR A 158 -8.84 -6.91 -13.47
C THR A 158 -9.13 -6.45 -14.90
N PHE A 159 -9.07 -5.14 -15.17
CA PHE A 159 -9.20 -4.62 -16.54
C PHE A 159 -8.04 -5.07 -17.43
N ALA A 160 -6.82 -5.15 -16.91
CA ALA A 160 -5.67 -5.65 -17.66
C ALA A 160 -5.90 -7.09 -18.15
N PHE A 161 -6.21 -8.04 -17.27
CA PHE A 161 -6.46 -9.42 -17.69
C PHE A 161 -7.71 -9.55 -18.55
N LEU A 162 -8.76 -8.76 -18.30
CA LEU A 162 -9.96 -8.79 -19.15
C LEU A 162 -9.57 -8.44 -20.58
N MET A 163 -8.71 -7.46 -20.81
CA MET A 163 -8.31 -7.06 -22.16
C MET A 163 -7.32 -8.01 -22.84
N THR A 164 -6.59 -8.83 -22.09
CA THR A 164 -5.50 -9.69 -22.59
C THR A 164 -5.84 -11.19 -22.57
N ASP A 165 -6.77 -11.64 -21.73
CA ASP A 165 -6.98 -13.05 -21.35
C ASP A 165 -5.70 -13.69 -20.76
N ASN A 166 -4.81 -12.88 -20.15
CA ASN A 166 -3.54 -13.28 -19.56
C ASN A 166 -3.56 -13.15 -18.02
N THR A 167 -3.01 -14.12 -17.31
CA THR A 167 -2.87 -14.12 -15.84
C THR A 167 -1.76 -13.22 -15.33
N CYS A 168 -0.74 -13.00 -16.15
CA CYS A 168 0.40 -12.16 -15.85
C CYS A 168 0.07 -10.71 -16.22
N THR A 169 0.33 -9.78 -15.30
CA THR A 169 0.27 -8.34 -15.56
C THR A 169 1.68 -7.76 -15.55
N GLY A 170 2.00 -6.96 -16.55
CA GLY A 170 3.23 -6.19 -16.73
C GLY A 170 4.44 -7.04 -17.11
N GLU A 171 4.30 -8.09 -17.93
CA GLU A 171 5.40 -9.01 -18.19
C GLU A 171 6.63 -8.34 -18.85
N TYR A 172 6.42 -7.43 -19.79
CA TYR A 172 7.50 -6.78 -20.53
C TYR A 172 8.25 -5.81 -19.62
N ALA A 173 7.51 -4.99 -18.86
CA ALA A 173 8.08 -4.03 -17.92
C ALA A 173 8.80 -4.75 -16.77
N SER A 174 8.22 -5.83 -16.24
CA SER A 174 8.81 -6.65 -15.15
C SER A 174 10.13 -7.27 -15.57
N GLU A 175 10.17 -7.90 -16.74
CA GLU A 175 11.40 -8.48 -17.28
C GLU A 175 12.50 -7.44 -17.42
N ALA A 176 12.16 -6.23 -17.88
CA ALA A 176 13.11 -5.14 -18.02
C ALA A 176 13.68 -4.70 -16.66
N ILE A 177 12.82 -4.49 -15.66
CA ILE A 177 13.19 -4.08 -14.30
C ILE A 177 14.05 -5.15 -13.62
N VAL A 178 13.62 -6.41 -13.65
CA VAL A 178 14.33 -7.47 -12.93
C VAL A 178 15.69 -7.76 -13.56
N LYS A 179 15.77 -7.86 -14.90
CA LYS A 179 17.06 -8.04 -15.58
C LYS A 179 17.99 -6.85 -15.35
N TRP A 180 17.44 -5.64 -15.28
CA TRP A 180 18.23 -4.47 -14.93
C TRP A 180 18.80 -4.58 -13.51
N ALA A 181 17.95 -4.82 -12.52
CA ALA A 181 18.36 -4.94 -11.12
C ALA A 181 19.44 -6.01 -10.96
N GLN A 182 19.22 -7.20 -11.52
CA GLN A 182 20.19 -8.30 -11.52
C GLN A 182 21.53 -7.91 -12.17
N SER A 183 21.50 -7.13 -13.27
CA SER A 183 22.71 -6.63 -13.91
C SER A 183 23.51 -5.65 -13.05
N GLN A 184 22.86 -5.03 -12.07
CA GLN A 184 23.49 -4.15 -11.08
C GLN A 184 23.84 -4.88 -9.78
N GLY A 185 23.62 -6.19 -9.70
CA GLY A 185 23.78 -6.98 -8.48
C GLY A 185 22.66 -6.78 -7.45
N GLY A 186 21.58 -6.08 -7.83
CA GLY A 186 20.37 -5.91 -7.03
C GLY A 186 19.37 -7.05 -7.25
N MET A 187 18.34 -7.07 -6.39
CA MET A 187 17.23 -8.02 -6.46
C MET A 187 15.92 -7.24 -6.35
N VAL A 188 14.95 -7.59 -7.19
CA VAL A 188 13.57 -7.08 -7.14
C VAL A 188 12.67 -8.32 -7.03
N GLU A 189 11.82 -8.34 -6.01
CA GLU A 189 10.81 -9.39 -5.83
C GLU A 189 9.60 -9.03 -6.71
N MET A 190 9.23 -9.95 -7.57
CA MET A 190 8.10 -9.88 -8.50
C MET A 190 7.56 -11.29 -8.66
N ASP A 191 6.30 -11.39 -9.01
CA ASP A 191 5.67 -12.68 -9.28
C ASP A 191 6.29 -13.35 -10.51
N LYS A 192 6.05 -14.65 -10.65
CA LYS A 192 6.55 -15.44 -11.77
C LYS A 192 5.50 -16.40 -12.31
N GLU A 193 5.45 -16.46 -13.64
CA GLU A 193 4.72 -17.49 -14.37
C GLU A 193 5.67 -18.23 -15.32
N GLY A 194 6.07 -19.44 -14.91
CA GLY A 194 7.10 -20.19 -15.63
C GLY A 194 8.44 -19.45 -15.63
N ASP A 195 8.90 -19.07 -16.81
CA ASP A 195 10.19 -18.40 -17.01
C ASP A 195 10.09 -16.87 -17.05
N PHE A 196 8.88 -16.31 -16.95
CA PHE A 196 8.63 -14.87 -17.04
C PHE A 196 8.32 -14.25 -15.68
N TYR A 197 8.81 -13.03 -15.47
CA TYR A 197 8.40 -12.18 -14.36
C TYR A 197 7.09 -11.45 -14.68
N CYS A 198 6.23 -11.34 -13.67
CA CYS A 198 4.99 -10.57 -13.69
C CYS A 198 5.08 -9.51 -12.58
N MET A 199 4.52 -8.33 -12.79
CA MET A 199 4.35 -7.37 -11.70
C MET A 199 3.47 -8.01 -10.64
N ARG A 200 2.35 -8.60 -11.09
CA ARG A 200 1.40 -9.39 -10.31
C ARG A 200 0.83 -10.52 -11.14
N THR A 201 0.57 -11.68 -10.52
CA THR A 201 -0.12 -12.82 -11.17
C THR A 201 -1.50 -13.04 -10.56
N ALA A 202 -2.49 -13.31 -11.42
CA ALA A 202 -3.82 -13.73 -10.99
C ALA A 202 -3.90 -15.20 -10.51
N LEU A 203 -2.79 -15.94 -10.55
CA LEU A 203 -2.68 -17.33 -10.07
C LEU A 203 -2.33 -17.44 -8.58
N ASN A 204 -2.16 -16.32 -7.88
CA ASN A 204 -1.86 -16.33 -6.45
C ASN A 204 -3.00 -16.93 -5.60
N GLU A 205 -2.68 -17.39 -4.41
CA GLU A 205 -3.62 -17.90 -3.40
C GLU A 205 -3.84 -16.90 -2.26
N TYR A 206 -3.45 -15.64 -2.46
CA TYR A 206 -3.50 -14.63 -1.41
C TYR A 206 -4.92 -14.35 -0.94
N THR A 207 -5.02 -14.04 0.34
CA THR A 207 -6.26 -13.85 1.08
C THR A 207 -6.28 -12.47 1.74
N VAL A 208 -7.47 -11.87 1.83
CA VAL A 208 -7.67 -10.55 2.43
C VAL A 208 -7.21 -10.58 3.89
N PHE A 209 -6.44 -9.55 4.28
CA PHE A 209 -5.76 -9.35 5.56
C PHE A 209 -4.65 -10.35 5.91
N GLU A 210 -4.86 -11.64 5.69
CA GLU A 210 -3.88 -12.68 6.04
C GLU A 210 -2.64 -12.67 5.13
N ASP A 211 -2.74 -12.07 3.94
CA ASP A 211 -1.61 -11.88 3.02
C ASP A 211 -1.15 -10.43 2.86
N PHE A 212 -1.85 -9.48 3.47
CA PHE A 212 -1.59 -8.05 3.29
C PHE A 212 -0.27 -7.59 3.94
N ILE A 213 0.35 -6.59 3.34
CA ILE A 213 1.53 -5.90 3.86
C ILE A 213 1.30 -4.40 4.09
N GLY A 214 0.11 -3.87 3.80
CA GLY A 214 -0.18 -2.43 3.94
C GLY A 214 0.32 -1.61 2.73
N GLU A 215 0.44 -2.25 1.57
CA GLU A 215 0.85 -1.64 0.31
C GLU A 215 -0.21 -1.99 -0.72
N VAL A 216 -0.80 -0.99 -1.38
CA VAL A 216 -2.03 -1.14 -2.17
C VAL A 216 -1.86 -2.10 -3.35
N HIS A 217 -0.70 -2.08 -4.03
CA HIS A 217 -0.47 -2.95 -5.18
C HIS A 217 -0.39 -4.41 -4.75
N TRP A 218 0.30 -4.70 -3.63
CA TRP A 218 0.34 -6.04 -3.06
C TRP A 218 -1.02 -6.49 -2.52
N ASP A 219 -1.68 -5.62 -1.75
CA ASP A 219 -2.91 -5.93 -1.04
C ASP A 219 -4.12 -6.05 -2.00
N GLY A 220 -4.03 -5.52 -3.22
CA GLY A 220 -5.04 -5.69 -4.27
C GLY A 220 -5.04 -7.06 -4.94
N GLN A 221 -3.98 -7.86 -4.78
CA GLN A 221 -3.81 -9.14 -5.49
C GLN A 221 -4.86 -10.22 -5.19
N PRO A 222 -5.45 -10.34 -3.97
CA PRO A 222 -6.57 -11.25 -3.74
C PRO A 222 -7.79 -10.95 -4.62
N LEU A 223 -8.05 -9.68 -4.93
CA LEU A 223 -9.14 -9.25 -5.81
C LEU A 223 -8.87 -9.59 -7.27
N LEU A 224 -7.65 -9.36 -7.74
CA LEU A 224 -7.21 -9.84 -9.05
C LEU A 224 -7.45 -11.35 -9.20
N ALA A 225 -6.96 -12.15 -8.25
CA ALA A 225 -7.08 -13.61 -8.31
C ALA A 225 -8.52 -14.10 -8.15
N ALA A 226 -9.34 -13.46 -7.32
CA ALA A 226 -10.77 -13.77 -7.19
C ALA A 226 -11.51 -13.51 -8.52
N ASN A 227 -11.30 -12.35 -9.13
CA ASN A 227 -11.94 -12.01 -10.40
C ASN A 227 -11.49 -12.94 -11.53
N TRP A 228 -10.22 -13.35 -11.55
CA TRP A 228 -9.74 -14.37 -12.48
C TRP A 228 -10.40 -15.74 -12.26
N ALA A 229 -10.52 -16.19 -11.00
CA ALA A 229 -11.20 -17.44 -10.68
C ALA A 229 -12.68 -17.42 -11.10
N ILE A 230 -13.37 -16.30 -10.88
CA ILE A 230 -14.76 -16.09 -11.32
C ILE A 230 -14.86 -16.10 -12.85
N TYR A 231 -13.95 -15.41 -13.54
CA TYR A 231 -13.86 -15.43 -14.99
C TYR A 231 -13.66 -16.84 -15.55
N LYS A 232 -12.78 -17.64 -14.93
CA LYS A 232 -12.55 -19.05 -15.29
C LYS A 232 -13.78 -19.91 -15.03
N LEU A 233 -14.48 -19.68 -13.92
CA LEU A 233 -15.71 -20.39 -13.58
C LEU A 233 -16.81 -20.17 -14.63
N ILE A 234 -17.02 -18.93 -15.07
CA ILE A 234 -18.04 -18.62 -16.09
C ILE A 234 -17.63 -19.08 -17.48
N LYS A 235 -16.35 -18.91 -17.84
CA LYS A 235 -15.79 -19.34 -19.13
C LYS A 235 -15.85 -20.85 -19.30
N GLY A 236 -15.64 -21.60 -18.21
CA GLY A 236 -15.64 -23.06 -18.25
C GLY A 236 -14.64 -23.59 -19.29
N SER A 237 -15.15 -24.39 -20.23
CA SER A 237 -14.35 -24.95 -21.34
C SER A 237 -14.45 -24.14 -22.64
N ASP A 238 -15.13 -23.00 -22.65
CA ASP A 238 -15.34 -22.23 -23.88
C ASP A 238 -14.02 -21.60 -24.36
N THR A 239 -13.76 -21.78 -25.65
CA THR A 239 -12.56 -21.25 -26.31
C THR A 239 -12.79 -19.88 -26.93
N ASP A 240 -14.05 -19.50 -27.20
CA ASP A 240 -14.42 -18.13 -27.53
C ASP A 240 -14.71 -17.36 -26.25
N THR A 241 -13.79 -16.49 -25.88
CA THR A 241 -13.78 -15.83 -24.58
C THR A 241 -14.48 -14.48 -24.58
N GLN A 242 -14.84 -13.93 -25.75
CA GLN A 242 -15.39 -12.58 -25.86
C GLN A 242 -16.65 -12.41 -25.02
N ILE A 243 -17.60 -13.34 -25.11
CA ILE A 243 -18.87 -13.21 -24.38
C ILE A 243 -18.68 -13.25 -22.86
N HIS A 244 -17.77 -14.10 -22.38
CA HIS A 244 -17.47 -14.24 -20.94
C HIS A 244 -16.74 -13.02 -20.41
N ARG A 245 -15.81 -12.50 -21.21
CA ARG A 245 -15.11 -11.25 -20.94
C ARG A 245 -16.09 -10.08 -20.89
N ASP A 246 -16.99 -9.95 -21.87
CA ASP A 246 -18.00 -8.91 -21.92
C ASP A 246 -18.92 -8.97 -20.69
N ASN A 247 -19.36 -10.17 -20.32
CA ASN A 247 -20.24 -10.40 -19.18
C ASN A 247 -19.55 -10.01 -17.86
N LEU A 248 -18.31 -10.42 -17.62
CA LEU A 248 -17.60 -10.05 -16.40
C LEU A 248 -17.26 -8.55 -16.38
N THR A 249 -16.86 -7.97 -17.52
CA THR A 249 -16.61 -6.53 -17.62
C THR A 249 -17.85 -5.73 -17.23
N LYS A 250 -19.03 -6.12 -17.73
CA LYS A 250 -20.31 -5.47 -17.37
C LYS A 250 -20.62 -5.62 -15.89
N LEU A 251 -20.40 -6.81 -15.31
CA LEU A 251 -20.64 -7.04 -13.89
C LEU A 251 -19.73 -6.19 -12.99
N VAL A 252 -18.43 -6.11 -13.32
CA VAL A 252 -17.46 -5.26 -12.61
C VAL A 252 -17.88 -3.78 -12.70
N LEU A 253 -18.24 -3.30 -13.89
CA LEU A 253 -18.70 -1.92 -14.06
C LEU A 253 -20.00 -1.63 -13.30
N LYS A 254 -21.00 -2.52 -13.34
CA LYS A 254 -22.23 -2.39 -12.53
C LYS A 254 -21.89 -2.32 -11.05
N THR A 255 -20.99 -3.17 -10.58
CA THR A 255 -20.53 -3.18 -9.19
C THR A 255 -19.89 -1.84 -8.83
N LEU A 256 -18.97 -1.34 -9.65
CA LEU A 256 -18.32 -0.04 -9.45
C LEU A 256 -19.34 1.10 -9.29
N TYR A 257 -20.34 1.18 -10.18
CA TYR A 257 -21.38 2.23 -10.08
C TYR A 257 -22.37 2.01 -8.93
N SER A 258 -22.52 0.77 -8.44
CA SER A 258 -23.39 0.43 -7.31
C SER A 258 -22.73 0.65 -5.94
N ILE A 259 -21.39 0.67 -5.83
CA ILE A 259 -20.66 0.81 -4.55
C ILE A 259 -21.03 2.13 -3.85
N GLY A 260 -21.08 3.23 -4.61
CA GLY A 260 -21.56 4.53 -4.11
C GLY A 260 -20.75 5.14 -2.96
N SER A 261 -19.53 4.66 -2.72
CA SER A 261 -18.62 5.12 -1.66
C SER A 261 -17.20 5.24 -2.20
N ALA A 262 -16.50 6.30 -1.79
CA ALA A 262 -15.07 6.46 -2.05
C ALA A 262 -14.20 5.51 -1.19
N ASP A 263 -14.72 5.13 -0.01
CA ASP A 263 -14.05 4.31 1.00
C ASP A 263 -14.38 2.83 0.79
N ALA A 264 -14.10 2.31 -0.41
CA ALA A 264 -14.46 0.95 -0.79
C ALA A 264 -13.58 -0.09 -0.07
N SER A 265 -14.11 -0.76 0.97
CA SER A 265 -13.46 -1.93 1.57
C SER A 265 -13.64 -3.20 0.72
N PHE A 266 -12.84 -4.24 0.98
CA PHE A 266 -13.01 -5.54 0.30
C PHE A 266 -14.38 -6.14 0.56
N LYS A 267 -14.89 -5.98 1.79
CA LYS A 267 -16.23 -6.41 2.17
C LYS A 267 -17.32 -5.63 1.43
N LEU A 268 -17.22 -4.30 1.35
CA LEU A 268 -18.19 -3.49 0.63
C LEU A 268 -18.21 -3.84 -0.87
N TRP A 269 -17.02 -4.02 -1.46
CA TRP A 269 -16.92 -4.50 -2.84
C TRP A 269 -17.58 -5.87 -3.01
N ALA A 270 -17.29 -6.84 -2.14
CA ALA A 270 -17.81 -8.20 -2.23
C ALA A 270 -19.33 -8.26 -2.03
N ASP A 271 -19.86 -7.56 -1.04
CA ASP A 271 -21.30 -7.47 -0.80
C ASP A 271 -22.02 -6.86 -2.01
N THR A 272 -21.47 -5.77 -2.58
CA THR A 272 -22.03 -5.12 -3.77
C THR A 272 -21.93 -6.01 -5.01
N PHE A 273 -20.78 -6.67 -5.21
CA PHE A 273 -20.55 -7.59 -6.31
C PHE A 273 -21.53 -8.77 -6.24
N MET A 274 -21.76 -9.33 -5.06
CA MET A 274 -22.67 -10.45 -4.84
C MET A 274 -24.15 -10.07 -5.01
N ASP A 275 -24.51 -8.80 -4.75
CA ASP A 275 -25.82 -8.26 -5.08
C ASP A 275 -26.01 -8.17 -6.60
N GLU A 276 -25.02 -7.63 -7.34
CA GLU A 276 -25.06 -7.59 -8.81
C GLU A 276 -25.05 -8.99 -9.45
N VAL A 277 -24.28 -9.95 -8.89
CA VAL A 277 -24.33 -11.37 -9.28
C VAL A 277 -25.74 -11.94 -9.13
N GLY A 278 -26.48 -11.56 -8.08
CA GLY A 278 -27.85 -11.99 -7.85
C GLY A 278 -28.85 -11.46 -8.87
N LYS A 279 -28.56 -10.30 -9.47
CA LYS A 279 -29.39 -9.62 -10.48
C LYS A 279 -29.06 -10.06 -11.91
N ASP A 280 -27.83 -10.51 -12.18
CA ASP A 280 -27.37 -10.80 -13.54
C ASP A 280 -27.65 -12.26 -13.98
N ASP A 281 -28.34 -12.42 -15.11
CA ASP A 281 -28.74 -13.72 -15.64
C ASP A 281 -27.55 -14.64 -15.98
N ASN A 282 -26.39 -14.07 -16.30
CA ASN A 282 -25.19 -14.86 -16.62
C ASN A 282 -24.50 -15.42 -15.37
N PHE A 283 -24.71 -14.81 -14.20
CA PHE A 283 -23.97 -15.11 -12.97
C PHE A 283 -24.84 -15.70 -11.86
N LYS A 284 -26.13 -15.36 -11.78
CA LYS A 284 -27.01 -15.78 -10.68
C LYS A 284 -27.09 -17.30 -10.48
N GLY A 285 -26.95 -18.07 -11.56
CA GLY A 285 -26.91 -19.53 -11.51
C GLY A 285 -25.63 -20.12 -10.89
N LYS A 286 -24.59 -19.30 -10.73
CA LYS A 286 -23.28 -19.62 -10.14
C LYS A 286 -23.02 -18.88 -8.84
N LYS A 287 -24.04 -18.21 -8.28
CA LYS A 287 -23.90 -17.37 -7.08
C LYS A 287 -23.18 -18.10 -5.92
N SER A 288 -23.56 -19.33 -5.61
CA SER A 288 -22.93 -20.10 -4.51
C SER A 288 -21.46 -20.45 -4.79
N ASP A 289 -21.08 -20.72 -6.04
CA ASP A 289 -19.70 -21.03 -6.40
C ASP A 289 -18.83 -19.75 -6.32
N ILE A 290 -19.37 -18.62 -6.77
CA ILE A 290 -18.72 -17.30 -6.69
C ILE A 290 -18.56 -16.86 -5.24
N GLU A 291 -19.61 -16.99 -4.43
CA GLU A 291 -19.57 -16.70 -2.99
C GLU A 291 -18.52 -17.55 -2.28
N LYS A 292 -18.33 -18.81 -2.69
CA LYS A 292 -17.27 -19.65 -2.16
C LYS A 292 -15.88 -19.10 -2.49
N ILE A 293 -15.64 -18.66 -3.74
CA ILE A 293 -14.35 -18.05 -4.14
C ILE A 293 -14.01 -16.85 -3.25
N LEU A 294 -15.00 -16.00 -2.96
CA LEU A 294 -14.82 -14.82 -2.11
C LEU A 294 -14.61 -15.19 -0.63
N ASN A 295 -15.37 -16.16 -0.11
CA ASN A 295 -15.20 -16.64 1.26
C ASN A 295 -13.84 -17.32 1.48
N ASP A 296 -13.40 -18.15 0.54
CA ASP A 296 -12.09 -18.83 0.61
C ASP A 296 -10.92 -17.82 0.66
N ARG A 297 -11.15 -16.57 0.25
CA ARG A 297 -10.17 -15.48 0.24
C ARG A 297 -10.46 -14.37 1.26
N ASN A 298 -11.33 -14.62 2.25
CA ASN A 298 -11.64 -13.70 3.34
C ASN A 298 -12.25 -12.35 2.94
N PHE A 299 -12.92 -12.24 1.79
CA PHE A 299 -13.50 -10.97 1.35
C PHE A 299 -14.54 -10.38 2.31
N PHE A 300 -15.17 -11.21 3.14
CA PHE A 300 -16.19 -10.79 4.09
C PHE A 300 -15.66 -10.63 5.53
N GLU A 301 -14.35 -10.80 5.75
CA GLU A 301 -13.74 -10.55 7.05
C GLU A 301 -13.81 -9.04 7.37
N GLU A 302 -14.12 -8.72 8.63
CA GLU A 302 -14.20 -7.33 9.10
C GLU A 302 -13.01 -6.99 9.99
N LYS A 303 -12.44 -7.96 10.70
CA LYS A 303 -11.30 -7.71 11.58
C LYS A 303 -10.05 -7.56 10.73
N ARG A 304 -9.58 -6.32 10.58
CA ARG A 304 -8.35 -5.97 9.86
C ARG A 304 -7.11 -6.38 10.65
N ALA A 305 -6.85 -7.70 10.70
CA ALA A 305 -5.72 -8.26 11.40
C ALA A 305 -5.15 -9.51 10.70
N ARG A 306 -3.82 -9.63 10.73
CA ARG A 306 -3.05 -10.74 10.13
C ARG A 306 -2.47 -11.67 11.20
N SER A 307 -2.40 -12.96 10.92
CA SER A 307 -1.68 -13.91 11.78
C SER A 307 -0.18 -13.58 11.87
N ALA A 308 0.33 -13.47 13.10
CA ALA A 308 1.75 -13.41 13.43
C ALA A 308 2.24 -14.70 14.12
N ASN A 309 1.48 -15.80 13.99
CA ASN A 309 1.91 -17.13 14.42
C ASN A 309 3.11 -17.64 13.59
N GLU A 310 3.27 -17.10 12.38
CA GLU A 310 4.46 -17.24 11.54
C GLU A 310 5.17 -15.89 11.38
N THR A 311 6.39 -15.91 10.84
CA THR A 311 7.14 -14.67 10.60
C THR A 311 6.46 -13.85 9.50
N VAL A 312 6.03 -12.63 9.82
CA VAL A 312 5.54 -11.68 8.83
C VAL A 312 6.74 -10.95 8.22
N LYS A 313 6.83 -10.96 6.89
CA LYS A 313 7.97 -10.39 6.16
C LYS A 313 8.05 -8.88 6.32
N THR A 314 6.94 -8.17 6.09
CA THR A 314 6.88 -6.71 5.97
C THR A 314 5.50 -6.20 6.37
N THR A 315 5.46 -5.01 6.96
CA THR A 315 4.30 -4.11 6.95
C THR A 315 4.74 -2.65 6.87
N TYR A 316 3.88 -1.78 6.35
CA TYR A 316 4.07 -0.33 6.34
C TYR A 316 3.38 0.33 7.52
N ILE A 317 3.97 1.44 8.00
CA ILE A 317 3.45 2.23 9.09
C ILE A 317 3.49 3.72 8.74
N GLY A 318 2.36 4.41 8.94
CA GLY A 318 2.22 5.82 8.63
C GLY A 318 3.05 6.72 9.56
N ALA A 319 3.14 8.00 9.20
CA ALA A 319 3.72 9.02 10.06
C ALA A 319 2.77 9.37 11.22
N GLY A 320 3.33 9.54 12.42
CA GLY A 320 2.68 10.16 13.57
C GLY A 320 3.21 11.57 13.84
N GLY A 321 3.17 12.01 15.09
CA GLY A 321 3.73 13.29 15.53
C GLY A 321 2.88 14.51 15.14
N THR A 322 3.27 15.70 15.61
CA THR A 322 2.49 16.93 15.38
C THR A 322 2.34 17.21 13.88
N ALA A 323 1.11 17.22 13.37
CA ALA A 323 0.82 17.69 12.03
C ALA A 323 1.37 19.12 11.87
N SER A 324 2.31 19.33 10.94
CA SER A 324 2.70 20.68 10.59
C SER A 324 1.53 21.36 9.86
N GLU A 325 1.17 22.58 10.25
CA GLU A 325 0.14 23.40 9.58
C GLU A 325 0.45 23.68 8.09
N ASP A 326 1.67 23.36 7.64
CA ASP A 326 2.24 23.69 6.32
C ASP A 326 2.31 22.50 5.34
N ASP A 327 1.49 21.43 5.46
CA ASP A 327 1.40 20.40 4.40
C ASP A 327 0.32 20.78 3.35
N PRO A 328 0.68 21.47 2.26
CA PRO A 328 -0.28 22.08 1.34
C PRO A 328 -0.57 21.16 0.15
N MET A 329 -0.07 19.92 0.16
CA MET A 329 -0.02 19.01 -0.99
C MET A 329 -0.69 17.67 -0.76
N GLY A 330 -1.51 17.51 0.29
CA GLY A 330 -2.64 16.58 0.33
C GLY A 330 -2.35 15.11 -0.04
N GLY A 331 -1.12 14.64 0.19
CA GLY A 331 -0.68 13.28 -0.12
C GLY A 331 -0.30 12.52 1.14
N GLY A 332 -1.26 11.79 1.70
CA GLY A 332 -1.05 10.59 2.54
C GLY A 332 0.05 10.66 3.61
N GLY A 333 -0.34 11.14 4.80
CA GLY A 333 0.47 11.03 6.02
C GLY A 333 -0.29 11.53 7.25
N GLY A 334 -1.59 11.26 7.29
CA GLY A 334 -2.49 11.73 8.35
C GLY A 334 -2.53 10.76 9.51
N GLY A 335 -1.68 10.97 10.51
CA GLY A 335 -1.85 10.30 11.80
C GLY A 335 -3.25 10.51 12.38
N ILE A 336 -3.64 9.64 13.30
CA ILE A 336 -4.89 9.74 14.05
C ILE A 336 -4.64 10.56 15.31
N PRO A 337 -5.34 11.68 15.53
CA PRO A 337 -5.28 12.39 16.80
C PRO A 337 -6.01 11.56 17.86
N ILE A 338 -5.30 11.19 18.93
CA ILE A 338 -5.82 10.41 20.05
C ILE A 338 -5.58 11.14 21.37
N SER A 339 -6.40 10.84 22.37
CA SER A 339 -6.18 11.27 23.76
C SER A 339 -5.63 10.09 24.56
N GLU A 340 -4.43 10.23 25.11
CA GLU A 340 -3.77 9.22 25.94
C GLU A 340 -3.20 9.90 27.18
N ASP A 341 -3.50 9.36 28.37
CA ASP A 341 -3.00 9.84 29.66
C ASP A 341 -3.26 11.35 29.93
N GLY A 342 -4.31 11.90 29.29
CA GLY A 342 -4.69 13.32 29.39
C GLY A 342 -3.95 14.23 28.41
N GLU A 343 -3.06 13.69 27.58
CA GLU A 343 -2.37 14.40 26.50
C GLU A 343 -2.99 14.06 25.14
N ASP A 344 -3.10 15.07 24.27
CA ASP A 344 -3.55 14.87 22.90
C ASP A 344 -2.31 14.69 22.01
N ILE A 345 -2.15 13.48 21.47
CA ILE A 345 -1.03 13.09 20.61
C ILE A 345 -1.55 12.66 19.25
N ASN A 346 -0.68 12.66 18.23
CA ASN A 346 -1.02 12.20 16.90
C ASN A 346 -0.17 10.97 16.57
N VAL A 347 -0.83 9.89 16.15
CA VAL A 347 -0.17 8.59 15.97
C VAL A 347 -0.39 8.04 14.57
N GLY A 348 0.66 7.45 13.98
CA GLY A 348 0.60 6.71 12.74
C GLY A 348 0.50 5.21 13.01
N PRO A 349 -0.70 4.61 13.03
CA PRO A 349 -0.82 3.16 13.17
C PRO A 349 -0.31 2.43 11.92
N SER A 350 0.13 1.18 12.08
CA SER A 350 0.27 0.27 10.94
C SER A 350 -1.09 0.01 10.30
N TYR A 351 -1.13 -0.07 8.96
CA TYR A 351 -2.37 -0.28 8.19
C TYR A 351 -3.09 -1.59 8.55
N LEU A 352 -2.34 -2.55 9.06
CA LEU A 352 -2.84 -3.83 9.59
C LEU A 352 -2.55 -3.94 11.08
N GLN A 353 -3.46 -4.59 11.79
CA GLN A 353 -3.15 -5.19 13.08
C GLN A 353 -2.61 -6.60 12.90
N PHE A 354 -2.09 -7.17 13.96
CA PHE A 354 -1.58 -8.53 14.01
C PHE A 354 -2.24 -9.28 15.14
N TYR A 355 -2.29 -10.61 15.04
CA TYR A 355 -2.72 -11.45 16.14
C TYR A 355 -1.80 -12.64 16.34
N PHE A 356 -1.69 -13.08 17.59
CA PHE A 356 -0.95 -14.27 17.97
C PHE A 356 -1.80 -15.13 18.90
N ASP A 357 -1.86 -16.43 18.61
CA ASP A 357 -2.55 -17.41 19.44
C ASP A 357 -1.55 -18.01 20.43
N VAL A 358 -1.64 -17.63 21.70
CA VAL A 358 -0.76 -18.15 22.74
C VAL A 358 -1.00 -19.65 22.91
N PRO A 359 0.00 -20.53 22.70
CA PRO A 359 -0.22 -21.97 22.82
C PRO A 359 -0.68 -22.38 24.23
N GLU A 360 -1.62 -23.32 24.35
CA GLU A 360 -2.05 -23.86 25.65
C GLU A 360 -0.89 -24.43 26.48
N ASN A 361 0.11 -24.97 25.78
CA ASN A 361 1.32 -25.55 26.35
C ASN A 361 2.51 -24.57 26.41
N ALA A 362 2.29 -23.26 26.22
CA ALA A 362 3.35 -22.27 26.34
C ALA A 362 4.07 -22.42 27.69
N GLU A 363 5.40 -22.55 27.67
CA GLU A 363 6.19 -22.72 28.90
C GLU A 363 6.32 -21.40 29.67
N LYS A 364 6.15 -20.28 28.96
CA LYS A 364 6.35 -18.92 29.45
C LYS A 364 5.05 -18.14 29.48
N ASP A 365 4.99 -17.15 30.34
CA ASP A 365 3.80 -16.33 30.65
C ASP A 365 3.89 -14.90 30.08
N GLY A 366 4.82 -14.65 29.15
CA GLY A 366 4.89 -13.42 28.36
C GLY A 366 4.98 -13.67 26.85
N LEU A 367 4.88 -12.60 26.06
CA LEU A 367 5.17 -12.56 24.63
C LEU A 367 6.31 -11.59 24.35
N SER A 368 7.24 -12.01 23.49
CA SER A 368 8.22 -11.13 22.86
C SER A 368 7.83 -10.93 21.40
N ILE A 369 7.74 -9.66 21.01
CA ILE A 369 7.56 -9.23 19.63
C ILE A 369 8.92 -8.68 19.18
N THR A 370 9.49 -9.21 18.11
CA THR A 370 10.76 -8.74 17.55
C THR A 370 10.56 -8.33 16.09
N ALA A 371 11.06 -7.17 15.70
CA ALA A 371 11.02 -6.70 14.31
C ALA A 371 12.19 -5.79 13.98
N SER A 372 12.45 -5.58 12.69
CA SER A 372 13.35 -4.52 12.21
C SER A 372 12.53 -3.31 11.76
N VAL A 373 12.86 -2.13 12.25
CA VAL A 373 12.21 -0.86 11.93
C VAL A 373 13.18 0.00 11.13
N ALA A 374 12.71 0.51 9.99
CA ALA A 374 13.44 1.45 9.16
C ALA A 374 12.53 2.61 8.77
N ALA A 375 13.12 3.78 8.55
CA ALA A 375 12.43 4.87 7.86
C ALA A 375 12.01 4.38 6.49
N ASP A 376 10.82 4.80 6.05
CA ASP A 376 10.36 4.45 4.73
C ASP A 376 11.26 5.15 3.70
N SER A 377 12.02 4.35 2.95
CA SER A 377 12.76 4.83 1.80
C SER A 377 11.91 4.84 0.55
N SER A 378 10.61 4.49 0.65
CA SER A 378 9.69 4.58 -0.47
C SER A 378 9.73 6.01 -1.00
N SER A 379 10.47 6.14 -2.09
CA SER A 379 10.07 6.97 -3.17
C SER A 379 8.62 6.60 -3.45
N SER A 380 7.67 7.33 -2.85
CA SER A 380 6.49 7.69 -3.61
C SER A 380 6.98 7.94 -5.03
N MET A 381 6.49 7.13 -5.98
CA MET A 381 6.89 7.23 -7.38
C MET A 381 6.69 8.67 -7.91
N ILE A 382 5.88 9.46 -7.20
CA ILE A 382 5.82 10.92 -7.20
C ILE A 382 6.70 11.42 -6.05
N GLY A 383 8.01 11.61 -6.28
CA GLY A 383 9.02 11.91 -5.25
C GLY A 383 8.51 12.72 -4.05
N GLY A 384 8.18 12.02 -2.97
CA GLY A 384 7.89 12.60 -1.67
C GLY A 384 9.20 12.94 -0.99
N ILE A 385 9.31 14.17 -0.48
CA ILE A 385 10.44 14.57 0.37
C ILE A 385 10.23 13.87 1.71
N GLY A 386 10.82 12.68 1.88
CA GLY A 386 10.80 11.97 3.15
C GLY A 386 11.32 12.87 4.26
N GLY A 387 10.48 13.09 5.29
CA GLY A 387 10.88 13.79 6.51
C GLY A 387 12.06 13.07 7.14
N GLY A 388 13.17 13.76 7.36
CA GLY A 388 14.35 13.17 7.98
C GLY A 388 14.04 12.68 9.40
N GLY A 389 14.21 11.39 9.66
CA GLY A 389 13.99 10.78 10.98
C GLY A 389 13.79 9.27 10.89
N ALA A 390 13.88 8.57 12.02
CA ALA A 390 13.48 7.17 12.13
C ALA A 390 12.12 7.08 12.86
N PRO A 391 11.24 6.13 12.48
CA PRO A 391 10.00 5.87 13.21
C PRO A 391 10.27 5.55 14.68
N VAL A 392 9.39 6.03 15.56
CA VAL A 392 9.38 5.67 16.99
C VAL A 392 8.18 4.78 17.19
N VAL A 393 8.43 3.48 17.34
CA VAL A 393 7.39 2.45 17.27
C VAL A 393 7.12 1.84 18.64
N GLU A 394 5.88 1.98 19.08
CA GLU A 394 5.28 1.33 20.23
C GLU A 394 4.34 0.22 19.77
N VAL A 395 3.93 -0.65 20.70
CA VAL A 395 2.90 -1.67 20.42
C VAL A 395 1.74 -1.51 21.39
N TYR A 396 0.56 -1.25 20.84
CA TYR A 396 -0.70 -1.39 21.58
C TYR A 396 -1.19 -2.82 21.46
N TYR A 397 -1.71 -3.39 22.55
CA TYR A 397 -2.23 -4.76 22.56
C TYR A 397 -3.56 -4.88 23.26
N ARG A 398 -4.33 -5.90 22.87
CA ARG A 398 -5.63 -6.23 23.47
C ARG A 398 -5.91 -7.73 23.37
N LYS A 399 -6.44 -8.29 24.45
CA LYS A 399 -6.79 -9.70 24.58
C LYS A 399 -8.14 -9.99 23.95
N GLY A 400 -8.20 -10.99 23.08
CA GLY A 400 -9.43 -11.54 22.51
C GLY A 400 -10.18 -10.63 21.52
N SER A 401 -9.76 -9.38 21.34
CA SER A 401 -10.37 -8.42 20.40
C SER A 401 -9.31 -7.48 19.83
N PRO A 402 -9.50 -6.95 18.60
CA PRO A 402 -8.61 -5.94 18.01
C PRO A 402 -8.53 -4.67 18.87
N VAL A 403 -7.43 -3.93 18.72
CA VAL A 403 -7.33 -2.54 19.19
C VAL A 403 -8.35 -1.71 18.42
N GLU A 404 -9.13 -0.86 19.11
CA GLU A 404 -10.18 -0.08 18.47
C GLU A 404 -10.05 1.42 18.74
N TYR A 405 -10.27 2.23 17.71
CA TYR A 405 -10.31 3.69 17.76
C TYR A 405 -11.76 4.12 17.85
N VAL A 406 -12.12 4.80 18.94
CA VAL A 406 -13.49 5.23 19.22
C VAL A 406 -13.54 6.74 19.30
N THR A 407 -14.13 7.37 18.29
CA THR A 407 -14.33 8.81 18.27
C THR A 407 -15.63 9.17 19.00
N GLY A 408 -15.52 9.99 20.05
CA GLY A 408 -16.69 10.47 20.79
C GLY A 408 -17.52 11.44 19.96
N GLU A 409 -18.83 11.20 19.83
CA GLU A 409 -19.76 12.02 19.02
C GLU A 409 -19.80 13.51 19.45
N GLU A 410 -19.56 13.80 20.74
CA GLU A 410 -19.61 15.17 21.29
C GLU A 410 -18.24 15.83 21.45
N SER A 411 -17.20 15.05 21.73
CA SER A 411 -15.84 15.56 22.02
C SER A 411 -14.98 15.69 20.77
N MET A 412 -15.31 14.97 19.68
CA MET A 412 -14.45 14.75 18.51
C MET A 412 -13.05 14.21 18.88
N LYS A 413 -12.90 13.68 20.11
CA LYS A 413 -11.66 13.04 20.58
C LYS A 413 -11.73 11.55 20.27
N THR A 414 -10.62 10.99 19.83
CA THR A 414 -10.48 9.55 19.62
C THR A 414 -9.82 8.92 20.84
N GLU A 415 -10.52 7.99 21.47
CA GLU A 415 -9.96 7.12 22.51
C GLU A 415 -9.55 5.78 21.87
N VAL A 416 -8.48 5.18 22.39
CA VAL A 416 -8.00 3.88 21.92
C VAL A 416 -8.34 2.80 22.94
N LEU A 417 -9.22 1.87 22.57
CA LEU A 417 -9.54 0.69 23.36
C LEU A 417 -8.41 -0.34 23.23
N LYS A 418 -7.60 -0.45 24.28
CA LYS A 418 -6.48 -1.37 24.42
C LYS A 418 -6.37 -1.85 25.87
N ASP A 419 -5.70 -2.99 26.08
CA ASP A 419 -5.39 -3.49 27.42
C ASP A 419 -4.07 -2.92 27.96
N GLY A 420 -3.16 -2.53 27.07
CA GLY A 420 -1.91 -1.87 27.42
C GLY A 420 -1.10 -1.41 26.22
N LYS A 421 0.02 -0.75 26.51
CA LYS A 421 1.05 -0.33 25.56
C LYS A 421 2.42 -0.81 26.04
N VAL A 422 3.30 -1.13 25.11
CA VAL A 422 4.70 -1.51 25.41
C VAL A 422 5.64 -0.75 24.49
N GLU A 423 6.73 -0.26 25.05
CA GLU A 423 7.78 0.45 24.31
C GLU A 423 8.86 -0.51 23.83
N ALA A 424 9.66 -0.05 22.86
CA ALA A 424 10.71 -0.87 22.27
C ALA A 424 11.97 -0.89 23.14
N ASP A 425 12.43 -2.07 23.53
CA ASP A 425 13.74 -2.29 24.11
C ASP A 425 14.84 -2.22 23.03
N GLY A 426 15.96 -1.58 23.38
CA GLY A 426 17.22 -1.64 22.63
C GLY A 426 17.51 -0.48 21.68
N THR A 427 18.80 -0.28 21.42
CA THR A 427 19.34 0.73 20.49
C THR A 427 19.66 0.10 19.14
N GLY A 428 19.09 0.61 18.04
CA GLY A 428 19.32 0.11 16.69
C GLY A 428 18.04 -0.10 15.89
N SER A 429 18.17 -0.69 14.70
CA SER A 429 17.03 -0.99 13.81
C SER A 429 16.23 -2.22 14.25
N ILE A 430 16.84 -3.17 14.95
CA ILE A 430 16.13 -4.31 15.52
C ILE A 430 15.56 -3.90 16.88
N LYS A 431 14.26 -4.10 17.04
CA LYS A 431 13.47 -3.73 18.21
C LYS A 431 12.80 -4.95 18.82
N ASN A 432 12.66 -4.93 20.14
CA ASN A 432 11.94 -5.95 20.91
C ASN A 432 10.89 -5.28 21.80
N TRP A 433 9.68 -5.84 21.85
CA TRP A 433 8.62 -5.42 22.77
C TRP A 433 8.16 -6.62 23.60
N GLY A 434 8.03 -6.44 24.91
CA GLY A 434 7.65 -7.51 25.84
C GLY A 434 6.27 -7.27 26.45
N ILE A 435 5.36 -8.23 26.31
CA ILE A 435 4.06 -8.25 26.99
C ILE A 435 4.11 -9.32 28.08
N ALA A 436 3.96 -8.93 29.35
CA ALA A 436 3.92 -9.86 30.48
C ALA A 436 2.50 -10.36 30.78
N GLY A 437 2.38 -11.46 31.54
CA GLY A 437 1.10 -11.93 32.10
C GLY A 437 0.08 -12.44 31.06
N VAL A 438 0.53 -12.99 29.94
CA VAL A 438 -0.38 -13.48 28.88
C VAL A 438 -1.06 -14.79 29.26
N GLU A 439 -2.35 -14.92 28.92
CA GLU A 439 -3.11 -16.13 29.15
C GLU A 439 -2.88 -17.15 28.02
N LYS A 440 -2.58 -18.39 28.41
CA LYS A 440 -2.41 -19.52 27.47
C LYS A 440 -3.73 -19.87 26.79
N GLY A 441 -3.67 -20.35 25.56
CA GLY A 441 -4.86 -20.67 24.75
C GLY A 441 -5.67 -19.44 24.34
N THR A 442 -5.14 -18.23 24.52
CA THR A 442 -5.84 -16.99 24.21
C THR A 442 -5.18 -16.26 23.05
N ARG A 443 -6.00 -15.65 22.19
CA ARG A 443 -5.55 -14.75 21.13
C ARG A 443 -5.29 -13.35 21.67
N TYR A 444 -4.13 -12.79 21.33
CA TYR A 444 -3.80 -11.39 21.56
C TYR A 444 -3.70 -10.68 20.21
N TYR A 445 -4.32 -9.50 20.12
CA TYR A 445 -4.18 -8.59 19.01
C TYR A 445 -3.21 -7.49 19.38
N PHE A 446 -2.45 -7.00 18.41
CA PHE A 446 -1.54 -5.90 18.60
C PHE A 446 -1.38 -5.06 17.33
N GLN A 447 -1.12 -3.77 17.51
CA GLN A 447 -0.91 -2.80 16.44
C GLN A 447 0.38 -2.03 16.72
N PHE A 448 1.21 -1.88 15.69
CA PHE A 448 2.37 -1.00 15.78
C PHE A 448 1.90 0.45 15.65
N ILE A 449 2.39 1.31 16.53
CA ILE A 449 2.00 2.70 16.64
C ILE A 449 3.25 3.55 16.49
N ASN A 450 3.27 4.42 15.48
CA ASN A 450 4.37 5.35 15.26
C ASN A 450 4.02 6.71 15.85
N THR A 451 4.86 7.22 16.75
CA THR A 451 4.68 8.55 17.34
C THR A 451 5.56 9.61 16.68
N ALA A 452 6.42 9.23 15.74
CA ALA A 452 7.31 10.13 15.02
C ALA A 452 6.73 10.61 13.68
N ALA A 453 7.15 11.79 13.24
CA ALA A 453 6.77 12.40 11.96
C ALA A 453 7.27 11.65 10.71
N ALA A 454 8.20 10.70 10.87
CA ALA A 454 8.71 9.90 9.76
C ALA A 454 7.91 8.59 9.66
N ALA A 455 7.29 8.33 8.51
CA ALA A 455 6.72 7.04 8.16
C ALA A 455 7.80 5.94 8.06
N GLY A 456 7.39 4.68 8.05
CA GLY A 456 8.31 3.56 8.20
C GLY A 456 7.88 2.26 7.53
N VAL A 457 8.85 1.35 7.51
CA VAL A 457 8.64 -0.06 7.19
C VAL A 457 9.09 -0.89 8.39
N ILE A 458 8.26 -1.87 8.75
CA ILE A 458 8.56 -2.87 9.78
C ILE A 458 8.72 -4.22 9.08
N THR A 459 9.87 -4.86 9.26
CA THR A 459 10.18 -6.15 8.61
C THR A 459 10.55 -7.23 9.61
N ASN A 460 10.47 -8.50 9.18
CA ASN A 460 10.85 -9.66 9.97
C ASN A 460 10.15 -9.75 11.33
N ILE A 461 8.85 -9.48 11.36
CA ILE A 461 8.04 -9.46 12.58
C ILE A 461 7.86 -10.89 13.08
N LYS A 462 8.26 -11.13 14.32
CA LYS A 462 8.18 -12.43 14.98
C LYS A 462 7.55 -12.27 16.35
N VAL A 463 6.64 -13.16 16.69
CA VAL A 463 6.04 -13.25 18.02
C VAL A 463 6.32 -14.63 18.60
N ALA A 464 6.74 -14.66 19.86
CA ALA A 464 6.98 -15.91 20.57
C ALA A 464 6.72 -15.75 22.06
N SER A 465 6.35 -16.85 22.73
CA SER A 465 6.30 -16.87 24.19
C SER A 465 7.70 -16.61 24.77
N ALA A 466 7.80 -15.69 25.73
CA ALA A 466 9.05 -15.21 26.33
C ALA A 466 8.90 -14.95 27.83
N ASP A 467 10.03 -14.93 28.55
CA ASP A 467 10.05 -14.54 29.96
C ASP A 467 10.18 -13.02 29.96
N VAL A 468 9.08 -12.32 30.19
CA VAL A 468 9.01 -10.86 30.21
C VAL A 468 8.81 -10.43 31.65
N LYS A 469 9.66 -9.53 32.15
CA LYS A 469 9.47 -8.97 33.48
C LYS A 469 8.33 -7.96 33.43
N GLU A 470 7.43 -8.06 34.40
CA GLU A 470 6.43 -7.02 34.63
C GLU A 470 7.17 -5.76 35.09
N GLU A 471 7.07 -4.67 34.34
CA GLU A 471 7.44 -3.36 34.88
C GLU A 471 6.32 -2.96 35.85
N VAL A 472 6.61 -3.07 37.14
CA VAL A 472 5.74 -2.51 38.17
C VAL A 472 5.91 -1.01 38.09
N SER A 473 4.91 -0.29 37.58
CA SER A 473 4.85 1.16 37.72
C SER A 473 4.75 1.46 39.21
N ASP A 474 5.81 2.03 39.80
CA ASP A 474 5.82 2.54 41.17
C ASP A 474 4.94 3.81 41.25
N GLU A 475 3.64 3.67 41.03
CA GLU A 475 2.63 4.64 41.47
C GLU A 475 1.98 4.10 42.76
N ASP A 476 2.72 4.15 43.86
CA ASP A 476 2.23 4.27 45.24
C ASP A 476 3.30 3.80 46.25
N THR A 477 4.39 4.55 46.41
CA THR A 477 5.18 4.50 47.67
C THR A 477 5.71 5.88 48.05
N ASP A 478 4.79 6.79 48.39
CA ASP A 478 5.13 7.94 49.24
C ASP A 478 5.27 7.47 50.70
N SER A 479 6.49 7.15 51.14
CA SER A 479 6.85 7.24 52.56
C SER A 479 8.35 7.51 52.76
N GLU A 480 8.64 8.79 52.98
CA GLU A 480 9.63 9.38 53.89
C GLU A 480 11.00 8.70 54.15
N THR A 481 12.03 9.46 53.75
CA THR A 481 13.33 9.72 54.41
C THR A 481 14.35 8.59 54.55
N VAL A 482 15.60 8.84 54.13
CA VAL A 482 16.75 9.21 54.99
C VAL A 482 17.91 9.71 54.09
N ASP A 483 18.53 10.81 54.51
CA ASP A 483 19.78 11.40 54.01
C ASP A 483 20.95 10.42 54.02
N GLU A 484 21.84 10.48 53.01
CA GLU A 484 23.29 10.48 53.28
C GLU A 484 24.09 10.98 52.07
N GLU A 485 25.09 11.80 52.40
CA GLU A 485 26.05 12.49 51.54
C GLU A 485 26.89 11.52 50.67
N ILE A 486 27.49 12.01 49.58
CA ILE A 486 28.97 12.04 49.41
C ILE A 486 29.42 12.56 48.02
N SER A 487 30.34 13.54 48.12
CA SER A 487 31.45 13.98 47.26
C SER A 487 31.26 14.26 45.76
N MET A 488 31.42 15.54 45.44
CA MET A 488 32.05 16.00 44.20
C MET A 488 33.57 15.79 44.28
N GLU A 489 34.14 15.11 43.30
CA GLU A 489 35.54 15.31 42.89
C GLU A 489 35.57 15.54 41.38
N ASP A 490 36.05 16.73 41.01
CA ASP A 490 36.61 17.07 39.72
C ASP A 490 37.78 16.14 39.42
N ASP A 491 37.91 15.67 38.17
CA ASP A 491 39.25 15.48 37.62
C ASP A 491 39.30 15.81 36.12
N LEU A 492 40.31 16.61 35.80
CA LEU A 492 40.63 17.23 34.54
C LEU A 492 41.34 16.23 33.60
N LEU A 493 40.91 16.20 32.33
CA LEU A 493 41.68 16.20 31.04
C LEU A 493 43.03 15.42 30.95
N PRO A 494 43.35 14.76 29.81
CA PRO A 494 43.66 15.54 28.60
C PRO A 494 43.38 14.93 27.22
N ASP A 495 43.39 15.84 26.25
CA ASP A 495 43.51 15.67 24.81
C ASP A 495 44.68 14.78 24.38
N GLU A 496 44.44 13.91 23.39
CA GLU A 496 45.48 13.49 22.44
C GLU A 496 44.93 13.52 21.00
N GLU A 497 45.49 14.44 20.20
CA GLU A 497 45.50 14.37 18.74
C GLU A 497 46.44 13.26 18.28
N GLN A 498 46.03 12.45 17.29
CA GLN A 498 46.97 11.96 16.26
C GLN A 498 46.28 11.51 14.95
N ASP A 499 46.49 12.35 13.94
CA ASP A 499 46.77 12.12 12.52
C ASP A 499 46.37 10.82 11.77
N GLN A 500 45.68 11.08 10.65
CA GLN A 500 45.84 10.53 9.29
C GLN A 500 45.56 9.04 8.98
N LYS A 501 44.58 8.84 8.08
CA LYS A 501 44.85 8.41 6.70
C LYS A 501 43.64 8.58 5.76
N LYS A 502 43.86 9.31 4.67
CA LYS A 502 43.03 9.25 3.46
C LYS A 502 43.32 7.93 2.74
N ASP A 503 42.28 7.15 2.50
CA ASP A 503 42.24 6.23 1.37
C ASP A 503 40.92 6.40 0.61
N LYS A 504 41.04 6.41 -0.72
CA LYS A 504 39.95 6.45 -1.69
C LYS A 504 39.51 5.02 -2.01
N SER A 505 38.22 4.73 -1.93
CA SER A 505 37.52 3.71 -2.73
C SER A 505 36.01 3.96 -2.61
N SER A 506 35.30 4.33 -3.69
CA SER A 506 34.32 3.46 -4.36
C SER A 506 33.42 2.70 -3.37
N GLY A 507 32.10 2.84 -3.33
CA GLY A 507 31.11 3.17 -4.34
C GLY A 507 29.83 2.43 -3.92
N CYS A 508 28.68 3.03 -4.19
CA CYS A 508 27.33 2.46 -4.21
C CYS A 508 26.94 1.38 -3.17
N SER A 509 26.08 1.75 -2.22
CA SER A 509 25.08 0.82 -1.67
C SER A 509 23.68 1.37 -1.96
N LEU A 510 22.92 0.64 -2.77
CA LEU A 510 21.47 0.79 -2.96
C LEU A 510 20.79 -0.40 -2.28
N THR A 511 19.86 -0.10 -1.37
CA THR A 511 18.80 -0.95 -0.79
C THR A 511 17.81 0.03 -0.16
N PHE A 512 16.49 0.05 -0.39
CA PHE A 512 15.56 -0.75 -1.20
C PHE A 512 14.69 0.20 -2.03
#